data_AF-A0AAU1AZ27-F1
#
_entry.id   AF-A0AAU1AZ27-F1
#
_cell.length_a   1.000
_cell.length_b   1.000
_cell.length_c   1.000
_cell.angle_alpha   90.00
_cell.angle_beta   90.00
_cell.angle_gamma   90.00
#
_symmetry.space_group_name_H-M   'P 1'
#
loop_
_entity.id
_entity.type
_entity.pdbx_description
1 polymer ?
#
loop_
_entity_poly.entity_id
_entity_poly.type
_entity_poly.pdbx_seq_one_letter_code
_entity_poly.pdbx_strand_id
1 'polypeptide(L)'
;MYTVVSDAFGRRRKGKPEAHAAFRPLTADWIRQAREEAGRPATAPWQLVAVKAPALPRTRHSEPERDPLTPWEASVIATYQVAFNRQASTTALLVPHLVAEQLLACASDDMPVQRLAPDGSALPAEVLLEQWDHEGLTRS
;
A
#
# COMPACT_ATOMS: atom_id res chain seq x y z
N MET A 1 -6.34 20.92 3.39
CA MET A 1 -6.58 20.14 2.15
C MET A 1 -8.08 20.12 1.79
N TYR A 2 -8.73 21.28 1.65
CA TYR A 2 -10.16 21.40 1.27
C TYR A 2 -10.38 22.40 0.12
N THR A 3 -9.30 23.05 -0.32
CA THR A 3 -9.32 24.21 -1.21
C THR A 3 -9.14 23.84 -2.68
N VAL A 4 -8.31 22.84 -3.00
CA VAL A 4 -8.02 22.43 -4.39
C VAL A 4 -9.24 21.80 -5.08
N VAL A 5 -10.05 21.05 -4.32
CA VAL A 5 -11.30 20.47 -4.84
C VAL A 5 -12.36 21.56 -5.07
N SER A 6 -12.37 22.64 -4.27
CA SER A 6 -13.36 23.72 -4.41
C SER A 6 -13.13 24.58 -5.65
N ASP A 7 -11.89 24.70 -6.14
CA ASP A 7 -11.55 25.57 -7.28
C ASP A 7 -11.81 24.89 -8.64
N ALA A 8 -11.67 23.56 -8.69
CA ALA A 8 -11.94 22.76 -9.90
C ALA A 8 -13.43 22.69 -10.25
N PHE A 9 -14.32 22.72 -9.26
CA PHE A 9 -15.78 22.77 -9.46
C PHE A 9 -16.23 24.22 -9.61
N GLY A 10 -15.97 24.80 -10.79
CA GLY A 10 -16.23 26.20 -11.09
C GLY A 10 -17.60 26.75 -10.64
N ARG A 11 -17.66 28.08 -10.46
CA ARG A 11 -18.73 28.97 -9.95
C ARG A 11 -20.18 28.81 -10.47
N ARG A 12 -20.56 27.71 -11.12
CA ARG A 12 -21.96 27.45 -11.48
C ARG A 12 -22.72 26.90 -10.26
N ARG A 13 -23.81 27.59 -9.91
CA ARG A 13 -24.72 27.31 -8.77
C ARG A 13 -25.17 25.84 -8.61
N LYS A 14 -25.02 24.99 -9.64
CA LYS A 14 -25.38 23.56 -9.64
C LYS A 14 -24.21 22.58 -9.74
N GLY A 15 -23.00 23.01 -10.10
CA GLY A 15 -21.89 22.08 -10.40
C GLY A 15 -21.40 21.29 -9.18
N LYS A 16 -21.27 21.94 -8.03
CA LYS A 16 -20.88 21.28 -6.76
C LYS A 16 -21.90 20.22 -6.29
N PRO A 17 -23.21 20.53 -6.18
CA PRO A 17 -24.19 19.51 -5.78
C PRO A 17 -24.32 18.38 -6.81
N GLU A 18 -24.20 18.67 -8.11
CA GLU A 18 -24.20 17.63 -9.16
C GLU A 18 -22.96 16.72 -9.08
N ALA A 19 -21.77 17.29 -8.84
CA ALA A 19 -20.55 16.50 -8.62
C ALA A 19 -20.64 15.61 -7.38
N HIS A 20 -21.11 16.15 -6.25
CA HIS A 20 -21.34 15.34 -5.05
C HIS A 20 -22.41 14.26 -5.26
N ALA A 21 -23.45 14.57 -6.04
CA ALA A 21 -24.47 13.60 -6.41
C ALA A 21 -23.93 12.49 -7.32
N ALA A 22 -22.98 12.78 -8.20
CA ALA A 22 -22.30 11.78 -9.04
C ALA A 22 -21.27 10.95 -8.27
N PHE A 23 -20.59 11.55 -7.29
CA PHE A 23 -19.56 10.87 -6.49
C PHE A 23 -20.12 9.91 -5.44
N ARG A 24 -21.33 10.21 -4.93
CA ARG A 24 -22.02 9.37 -3.93
C ARG A 24 -22.27 7.93 -4.42
N PRO A 25 -22.87 7.70 -5.60
CA PRO A 25 -23.05 6.36 -6.17
C PRO A 25 -21.73 5.61 -6.33
N LEU A 26 -20.69 6.26 -6.85
CA LEU A 26 -19.37 5.65 -7.02
C LEU A 26 -18.76 5.20 -5.68
N THR A 27 -18.82 6.08 -4.67
CA THR A 27 -18.32 5.75 -3.33
C THR A 27 -19.15 4.63 -2.69
N ALA A 28 -20.46 4.65 -2.87
CA ALA A 28 -21.36 3.62 -2.36
C ALA A 28 -21.12 2.27 -3.05
N ASP A 29 -20.88 2.26 -4.36
CA ASP A 29 -20.53 1.06 -5.11
C ASP A 29 -19.18 0.50 -4.69
N TRP A 30 -18.17 1.34 -4.48
CA TRP A 30 -16.88 0.88 -3.95
C TRP A 30 -16.99 0.31 -2.54
N ILE A 31 -17.77 0.95 -1.65
CA ILE A 31 -18.03 0.43 -0.29
C ILE A 31 -18.76 -0.91 -0.37
N ARG A 32 -19.74 -1.03 -1.26
CA ARG A 32 -20.48 -2.27 -1.48
C ARG A 32 -19.57 -3.38 -2.00
N GLN A 33 -18.76 -3.11 -3.02
CA GLN A 33 -17.77 -4.06 -3.55
C GLN A 33 -16.76 -4.49 -2.49
N ALA A 34 -16.24 -3.55 -1.70
CA ALA A 34 -15.33 -3.87 -0.60
C ALA A 34 -15.98 -4.77 0.45
N ARG A 35 -17.27 -4.57 0.76
CA ARG A 35 -18.02 -5.42 1.70
C ARG A 35 -18.38 -6.78 1.13
N GLU A 36 -18.72 -6.84 -0.16
CA GLU A 36 -18.98 -8.09 -0.87
C GLU A 36 -17.71 -8.95 -0.94
N GLU A 37 -16.56 -8.33 -1.22
CA GLU A 37 -15.25 -9.01 -1.17
C GLU A 37 -14.87 -9.41 0.26
N ALA A 38 -15.09 -8.57 1.26
CA ALA A 38 -14.84 -8.91 2.66
C ALA A 38 -15.76 -10.01 3.21
N GLY A 39 -16.97 -10.16 2.62
CA GLY A 39 -17.93 -11.20 2.95
C GLY A 39 -17.72 -12.51 2.20
N ARG A 40 -16.80 -12.57 1.23
CA ARG A 40 -16.37 -13.84 0.65
C ARG A 40 -15.70 -14.66 1.76
N PRO A 41 -16.05 -15.96 1.90
CA PRO A 41 -15.45 -16.81 2.91
C PRO A 41 -13.92 -16.70 2.80
N ALA A 42 -13.26 -16.57 3.96
CA ALA A 42 -11.82 -16.42 4.11
C ALA A 42 -11.06 -17.69 3.66
N THR A 43 -11.09 -17.95 2.36
CA THR A 43 -10.18 -18.83 1.63
C THR A 43 -9.31 -18.01 0.68
N ALA A 44 -9.27 -16.69 0.82
CA ALA A 44 -8.14 -15.93 0.33
C ALA A 44 -6.98 -16.21 1.30
N PRO A 45 -5.97 -17.02 0.94
CA PRO A 45 -4.86 -17.29 1.83
C PRO A 45 -4.20 -15.95 2.15
N TRP A 46 -4.07 -15.64 3.44
CA TRP A 46 -3.22 -14.53 3.85
C TRP A 46 -1.82 -14.80 3.34
N GLN A 47 -1.23 -13.80 2.70
CA GLN A 47 0.09 -13.92 2.10
C GLN A 47 1.08 -13.15 2.96
N LEU A 48 2.20 -13.81 3.26
CA LEU A 48 3.34 -13.16 3.87
C LEU A 48 4.16 -12.50 2.76
N VAL A 49 4.38 -11.20 2.88
CA VAL A 49 5.07 -10.38 1.87
C VAL A 49 6.13 -9.55 2.55
N ALA A 50 7.32 -9.50 2.00
CA ALA A 50 8.36 -8.57 2.42
C ALA A 50 8.33 -7.32 1.56
N VAL A 51 8.55 -6.18 2.21
CA VAL A 51 8.62 -4.86 1.60
C VAL A 51 9.85 -4.14 2.14
N LYS A 52 10.64 -3.53 1.26
CA LYS A 52 11.67 -2.58 1.68
C LYS A 52 11.08 -1.18 1.68
N ALA A 53 11.17 -0.48 2.81
CA ALA A 53 10.72 0.90 2.86
C ALA A 53 11.67 1.77 2.00
N PRO A 54 11.12 2.60 1.10
CA PRO A 54 11.94 3.51 0.31
C PRO A 54 12.66 4.50 1.21
N ALA A 55 13.90 4.85 0.83
CA ALA A 55 14.67 5.82 1.59
C ALA A 55 14.00 7.20 1.54
N LEU A 56 13.88 7.86 2.69
CA LEU A 56 13.41 9.24 2.72
C LEU A 56 14.39 10.12 1.92
N PRO A 57 13.93 10.81 0.86
CA PRO A 57 14.80 11.70 0.11
C PRO A 57 15.29 12.80 1.05
N ARG A 58 16.62 12.91 1.19
CA ARG A 58 17.23 14.03 1.92
C ARG A 58 16.99 15.30 1.12
N THR A 59 15.90 16.01 1.41
CA THR A 59 15.66 17.32 0.80
C THR A 59 16.65 18.33 1.37
N ARG A 60 17.15 19.23 0.52
CA ARG A 60 17.81 20.45 0.99
C ARG A 60 16.78 21.24 1.80
N HIS A 61 17.23 22.04 2.76
CA HIS A 61 16.44 22.73 3.80
C HIS A 61 15.24 23.60 3.31
N SER A 62 15.03 23.72 2.00
CA SER A 62 14.00 24.53 1.35
C SER A 62 12.98 23.74 0.51
N GLU A 63 13.10 22.42 0.36
CA GLU A 63 12.12 21.62 -0.39
C GLU A 63 11.16 20.88 0.55
N PRO A 64 9.85 20.85 0.23
CA PRO A 64 8.89 20.08 1.01
C PRO A 64 9.28 18.61 0.96
N GLU A 65 9.50 18.02 2.13
CA GLU A 65 9.71 16.58 2.31
C GLU A 65 8.52 15.84 1.69
N ARG A 66 8.76 15.13 0.58
CA ARG A 66 7.75 14.27 -0.04
C ARG A 66 7.94 12.88 0.54
N ASP A 67 6.87 12.37 1.15
CA ASP A 67 6.81 10.97 1.54
C ASP A 67 6.96 10.10 0.27
N PRO A 68 7.97 9.22 0.21
CA PRO A 68 8.14 8.32 -0.92
C PRO A 68 7.02 7.26 -0.99
N LEU A 69 6.28 7.02 0.09
CA LEU A 69 5.13 6.13 0.10
C LEU A 69 3.85 6.88 -0.25
N THR A 70 3.00 6.24 -1.05
CA THR A 70 1.61 6.68 -1.20
C THR A 70 0.84 6.50 0.11
N PRO A 71 -0.25 7.25 0.35
CA PRO A 71 -1.09 7.06 1.53
C PRO A 71 -1.63 5.62 1.65
N TRP A 72 -1.84 4.94 0.52
CA TRP A 72 -2.29 3.54 0.51
C TRP A 72 -1.18 2.59 0.98
N GLU A 73 0.04 2.69 0.42
CA GLU A 73 1.18 1.86 0.84
C GLU A 73 1.51 2.07 2.32
N ALA A 74 1.58 3.33 2.76
CA ALA A 74 1.84 3.66 4.16
C ALA A 74 0.78 3.06 5.10
N SER A 75 -0.50 3.11 4.70
CA SER A 75 -1.60 2.51 5.47
C SER A 75 -1.51 0.99 5.52
N VAL A 76 -1.16 0.35 4.40
CA VAL A 76 -0.99 -1.10 4.33
C VAL A 76 0.16 -1.55 5.23
N ILE A 77 1.33 -0.88 5.15
CA ILE A 77 2.48 -1.19 5.99
C ILE A 77 2.14 -1.01 7.46
N ALA A 78 1.54 0.12 7.83
CA ALA A 78 1.18 0.41 9.23
C ALA A 78 0.18 -0.60 9.82
N THR A 79 -0.76 -1.09 8.99
CA THR A 79 -1.84 -1.98 9.43
C THR A 79 -1.41 -3.45 9.52
N TYR A 80 -0.61 -3.92 8.56
CA TYR A 80 -0.36 -5.35 8.36
C TYR A 80 1.06 -5.80 8.69
N GLN A 81 1.90 -4.91 9.21
CA GLN A 81 3.23 -5.28 9.70
C GLN A 81 3.17 -6.35 10.79
N VAL A 82 3.97 -7.40 10.62
CA VAL A 82 4.15 -8.47 11.60
C VAL A 82 5.59 -8.59 12.06
N ALA A 83 6.57 -8.15 11.26
CA ALA A 83 7.97 -8.10 11.64
C ALA A 83 8.70 -6.93 10.94
N PHE A 84 9.75 -6.42 11.56
CA PHE A 84 10.55 -5.30 11.04
C PHE A 84 12.04 -5.54 11.27
N ASN A 85 12.84 -5.48 10.21
CA ASN A 85 14.29 -5.47 10.26
C ASN A 85 14.80 -4.04 10.10
N ARG A 86 15.25 -3.47 11.22
CA ARG A 86 15.76 -2.09 11.27
C ARG A 86 17.03 -1.86 10.46
N GLN A 87 17.93 -2.85 10.40
CA GLN A 87 19.22 -2.69 9.71
C GLN A 87 19.02 -2.60 8.20
N ALA A 88 18.14 -3.43 7.65
CA ALA A 88 17.81 -3.46 6.24
C ALA A 88 16.67 -2.50 5.83
N SER A 89 15.99 -1.90 6.81
CA SER A 89 14.74 -1.13 6.60
C SER A 89 13.67 -1.92 5.83
N THR A 90 13.55 -3.21 6.16
CA THR A 90 12.56 -4.12 5.57
C THR A 90 11.49 -4.50 6.58
N THR A 91 10.27 -4.74 6.09
CA THR A 91 9.11 -5.14 6.88
C THR A 91 8.50 -6.39 6.26
N ALA A 92 8.09 -7.34 7.10
CA ALA A 92 7.20 -8.42 6.69
C ALA A 92 5.75 -8.02 7.01
N LEU A 93 4.88 -8.20 6.02
CA LEU A 93 3.46 -7.91 6.07
C LEU A 93 2.68 -9.22 5.94
N LEU A 94 1.74 -9.47 6.84
CA LEU A 94 0.76 -10.54 6.67
C LEU A 94 -0.52 -9.90 6.15
N VAL A 95 -0.81 -10.06 4.86
CA VAL A 95 -1.87 -9.31 4.17
C VAL A 95 -2.88 -10.24 3.50
N PRO A 96 -4.13 -9.77 3.29
CA PRO A 96 -5.05 -10.46 2.38
C PRO A 96 -4.47 -10.58 0.96
N HIS A 97 -4.79 -11.66 0.25
CA HIS A 97 -4.28 -11.94 -1.10
C HIS A 97 -4.37 -10.75 -2.07
N LEU A 98 -5.52 -10.07 -2.17
CA LEU A 98 -5.68 -8.93 -3.08
C LEU A 98 -4.75 -7.75 -2.74
N VAL A 99 -4.45 -7.55 -1.44
CA VAL A 99 -3.51 -6.53 -1.00
C VAL A 99 -2.09 -6.92 -1.38
N ALA A 100 -1.72 -8.19 -1.25
CA ALA A 100 -0.43 -8.70 -1.72
C ALA A 100 -0.26 -8.53 -3.23
N GLU A 101 -1.27 -8.91 -4.04
CA GLU A 101 -1.21 -8.70 -5.50
C GLU A 101 -1.02 -7.23 -5.86
N GLN A 102 -1.75 -6.33 -5.18
CA GLN A 102 -1.60 -4.90 -5.43
C GLN A 102 -0.22 -4.38 -5.04
N LEU A 103 0.32 -4.80 -3.88
CA LEU A 103 1.68 -4.42 -3.46
C LEU A 103 2.73 -4.90 -4.47
N LEU A 104 2.59 -6.12 -4.97
CA LEU A 104 3.49 -6.68 -5.98
C LEU A 104 3.37 -5.97 -7.32
N ALA A 105 2.16 -5.58 -7.72
CA ALA A 105 1.93 -4.81 -8.94
C ALA A 105 2.47 -3.37 -8.87
N CYS A 106 2.55 -2.80 -7.66
CA CYS A 106 3.11 -1.47 -7.39
C CYS A 106 4.61 -1.50 -7.06
N ALA A 107 5.25 -2.68 -7.02
CA ALA A 107 6.66 -2.80 -6.68
C ALA A 107 7.54 -2.00 -7.64
N SER A 108 8.55 -1.34 -7.08
CA SER A 108 9.53 -0.56 -7.83
C SER A 108 10.93 -0.79 -7.27
N ASP A 109 11.97 -0.30 -7.97
CA ASP A 109 13.36 -0.44 -7.51
C ASP A 109 13.61 0.22 -6.16
N ASP A 110 12.89 1.31 -5.86
CA ASP A 110 12.99 2.04 -4.60
C ASP A 110 12.19 1.38 -3.47
N MET A 111 11.17 0.58 -3.81
CA MET A 111 10.32 -0.15 -2.88
C MET A 111 10.09 -1.58 -3.39
N PRO A 112 11.13 -2.45 -3.34
CA PRO A 112 10.98 -3.83 -3.76
C PRO A 112 10.02 -4.57 -2.83
N VAL A 113 9.23 -5.45 -3.43
CA VAL A 113 8.21 -6.27 -2.76
C VAL A 113 8.36 -7.71 -3.23
N GLN A 114 8.34 -8.67 -2.30
CA GLN A 114 8.39 -10.10 -2.63
C GLN A 114 7.53 -10.93 -1.68
N ARG A 115 6.88 -11.98 -2.19
CA ARG A 115 6.23 -12.98 -1.30
C ARG A 115 7.29 -13.74 -0.51
N LEU A 116 7.11 -13.82 0.80
CA LEU A 116 7.88 -14.67 1.68
C LEU A 116 7.21 -16.03 1.77
N ALA A 117 8.02 -17.10 1.78
CA ALA A 117 7.55 -18.48 1.89
C ALA A 117 6.46 -18.87 0.86
N PRO A 118 6.66 -18.66 -0.45
CA PRO A 118 5.68 -19.06 -1.47
C PRO A 118 5.36 -20.57 -1.42
N ASP A 119 6.30 -21.37 -0.91
CA ASP A 119 6.17 -22.82 -0.78
C ASP A 119 5.55 -23.27 0.56
N GLY A 120 5.10 -22.33 1.40
CA GLY A 120 4.45 -22.64 2.68
C GLY A 120 5.40 -22.96 3.84
N SER A 121 6.60 -22.37 3.85
CA SER A 121 7.54 -22.48 4.99
C SER A 121 6.88 -22.05 6.31
N ALA A 122 7.12 -22.82 7.38
CA ALA A 122 6.62 -22.56 8.73
C ALA A 122 7.59 -21.73 9.59
N LEU A 123 8.65 -21.16 8.98
CA LEU A 123 9.60 -20.33 9.70
C LEU A 123 8.94 -19.01 10.17
N PRO A 124 9.38 -18.43 11.30
CA PRO A 124 8.92 -17.13 11.75
C PRO A 124 9.17 -16.04 10.70
N ALA A 125 8.30 -15.03 10.67
CA ALA A 125 8.36 -13.94 9.69
C ALA A 125 9.68 -13.16 9.79
N GLU A 126 10.23 -13.01 11.00
CA GLU A 126 11.52 -12.37 11.26
C GLU A 126 12.66 -13.11 10.56
N VAL A 127 12.69 -14.44 10.68
CA VAL A 127 13.73 -15.29 10.08
C VAL A 127 13.63 -15.26 8.57
N LEU A 128 12.42 -15.34 8.02
CA LEU A 128 12.19 -15.23 6.58
C LEU A 128 12.60 -13.85 6.04
N LEU A 129 12.35 -12.79 6.83
CA LEU A 129 12.72 -11.42 6.47
C LEU A 129 14.24 -11.18 6.54
N GLU A 130 14.94 -11.82 7.46
CA GLU A 130 16.42 -11.79 7.55
C GLU A 130 17.08 -12.52 6.37
N GLN A 131 16.44 -13.59 5.87
CA GLN A 131 16.93 -14.36 4.72
C GLN A 131 16.62 -13.69 3.37
N TRP A 132 15.80 -12.64 3.36
CA TRP A 132 15.39 -11.98 2.13
C TRP A 132 16.49 -11.10 1.55
N ASP A 133 17.12 -11.57 0.46
CA ASP A 133 18.06 -10.78 -0.33
C ASP A 133 17.33 -9.85 -1.30
N HIS A 134 17.03 -8.65 -0.81
CA HIS A 134 16.37 -7.61 -1.56
C HIS A 134 17.32 -6.75 -2.42
N GLU A 135 18.64 -6.91 -2.29
CA GLU A 135 19.62 -6.20 -3.14
C GLU A 135 19.79 -6.86 -4.51
N GLY A 136 19.53 -8.17 -4.60
CA GLY A 136 19.47 -8.89 -5.87
C GLY A 136 18.31 -8.45 -6.78
N LEU A 137 17.22 -7.92 -6.20
CA LEU A 137 16.03 -7.47 -6.93
C LEU A 137 16.20 -6.13 -7.63
N THR A 138 17.09 -5.25 -7.13
CA THR A 138 17.30 -3.89 -7.66
C THR A 138 18.31 -3.83 -8.81
N ARG A 139 18.84 -4.98 -9.28
CA ARG A 139 19.90 -5.05 -10.31
C ARG A 139 19.44 -5.68 -11.64
N SER A 140 18.14 -5.92 -11.84
CA SER A 140 17.61 -6.55 -13.06
C SER A 140 17.06 -5.56 -14.07
#